data_AF-A0A1Y4B106-F1
#
_entry.id   AF-A0A1Y4B106-F1
#
_cell.length_a   1.000
_cell.length_b   1.000
_cell.length_c   1.000
_cell.angle_alpha   90.00
_cell.angle_beta   90.00
_cell.angle_gamma   90.00
#
_symmetry.space_group_name_H-M   'P 1'
#
loop_
_entity.id
_entity.type
_entity.pdbx_description
1 polymer ?
#
loop_
_entity_poly.entity_id
_entity_poly.type
_entity_poly.pdbx_seq_one_letter_code
_entity_poly.pdbx_strand_id
1 'polypeptide(L)'
;MSEKERKNLKQILRNYNRMDRQTRRRLNAMGIQVADSKNHYHLVYNGKHYIIAKTPSDHRAGMNVAAIICRDAARESACVR
;
A
#
# COMPACT_ATOMS: atom_id res chain seq x y z
N MET A 1 2.02 -8.46 9.37
CA MET A 1 0.64 -8.17 8.93
C MET A 1 -0.23 -9.42 8.98
N SER A 2 -1.40 -9.32 9.61
CA SER A 2 -2.47 -10.31 9.65
C SER A 2 -3.20 -10.44 8.30
N GLU A 3 -3.86 -11.58 8.04
CA GLU A 3 -4.65 -11.79 6.82
C GLU A 3 -5.76 -10.74 6.62
N LYS A 4 -6.38 -10.29 7.71
CA LYS A 4 -7.42 -9.25 7.68
C LYS A 4 -6.86 -7.93 7.15
N GLU A 5 -5.67 -7.55 7.59
CA GLU A 5 -4.98 -6.33 7.13
C GLU A 5 -4.62 -6.42 5.66
N ARG A 6 -4.14 -7.58 5.21
CA ARG A 6 -3.83 -7.85 3.79
C ARG A 6 -5.06 -7.73 2.90
N LYS A 7 -6.21 -8.27 3.34
CA LYS A 7 -7.48 -8.14 2.60
C LYS A 7 -7.95 -6.68 2.57
N ASN A 8 -7.86 -5.97 3.69
CA ASN A 8 -8.19 -4.54 3.76
C ASN A 8 -7.31 -3.69 2.83
N LEU A 9 -6.00 -3.92 2.84
CA LEU A 9 -5.05 -3.23 1.97
C LEU A 9 -5.39 -3.45 0.49
N LYS A 10 -5.67 -4.69 0.11
CA LYS A 10 -6.11 -5.03 -1.26
C LYS A 10 -7.42 -4.32 -1.62
N GLN A 11 -8.40 -4.26 -0.72
CA GLN A 11 -9.67 -3.57 -0.98
C GLN A 11 -9.49 -2.06 -1.13
N ILE A 12 -8.67 -1.45 -0.26
CA ILE A 12 -8.36 -0.01 -0.28
C ILE A 12 -7.65 0.37 -1.59
N LEU A 13 -6.70 -0.44 -2.03
CA LEU A 13 -5.92 -0.17 -3.25
C LEU A 13 -6.61 -0.64 -4.54
N ARG A 14 -7.68 -1.44 -4.47
CA ARG A 14 -8.43 -1.94 -5.64
C ARG A 14 -9.25 -0.86 -6.35
N ASN A 15 -9.90 0.02 -5.60
CA ASN A 15 -10.75 1.10 -6.13
C ASN A 15 -10.19 2.50 -5.84
N TYR A 16 -8.89 2.58 -5.57
CA TYR A 16 -8.20 3.84 -5.37
C TYR A 16 -8.14 4.60 -6.71
N ASN A 17 -9.00 5.60 -6.87
CA ASN A 17 -8.98 6.54 -8.01
C ASN A 17 -8.30 7.87 -7.63
N ARG A 18 -8.48 8.28 -6.37
CA ARG A 18 -7.76 9.36 -5.71
C ARG A 18 -7.45 8.93 -4.28
N MET A 19 -6.30 9.34 -3.77
CA MET A 19 -5.93 9.06 -2.37
C MET A 19 -6.81 9.90 -1.46
N ASP A 20 -7.94 9.33 -1.02
CA ASP A 20 -8.81 10.00 -0.05
C ASP A 20 -8.09 10.14 1.30
N ARG A 21 -8.42 11.19 2.05
CA ARG A 21 -7.98 11.39 3.44
C ARG A 21 -8.30 10.17 4.31
N GLN A 22 -9.42 9.49 4.06
CA GLN A 22 -9.77 8.25 4.75
C GLN A 22 -8.80 7.11 4.40
N THR A 23 -8.46 6.95 3.13
CA THR A 23 -7.48 5.95 2.66
C THR A 23 -6.11 6.19 3.28
N ARG A 24 -5.64 7.43 3.32
CA ARG A 24 -4.39 7.80 3.98
C ARG A 24 -4.39 7.48 5.47
N ARG A 25 -5.50 7.74 6.17
CA ARG A 25 -5.65 7.36 7.59
C ARG A 25 -5.58 5.84 7.79
N ARG A 26 -6.26 5.06 6.95
CA ARG A 26 -6.23 3.59 7.01
C ARG A 26 -4.82 3.04 6.74
N LEU A 27 -4.10 3.61 5.77
CA LEU A 27 -2.71 3.24 5.47
C LEU A 27 -1.78 3.54 6.65
N ASN A 28 -1.87 4.75 7.22
CA ASN A 28 -1.09 5.11 8.41
C ASN A 28 -1.41 4.21 9.62
N ALA A 29 -2.68 3.83 9.82
CA ALA A 29 -3.07 2.91 10.88
C ALA A 29 -2.45 1.50 10.73
N MET A 30 -2.13 1.09 9.50
CA MET A 30 -1.41 -0.15 9.20
C MET A 30 0.12 0.00 9.27
N GLY A 31 0.63 1.18 9.64
CA GLY A 31 2.06 1.48 9.66
C GLY A 31 2.67 1.79 8.30
N ILE A 32 1.84 2.04 7.28
CA ILE A 32 2.29 2.45 5.94
C ILE A 32 2.28 3.98 5.88
N GLN A 33 3.45 4.58 5.75
CA GLN A 33 3.58 6.03 5.60
C GLN A 33 3.32 6.42 4.15
N VAL A 34 2.50 7.44 3.94
CA VAL A 34 2.16 7.94 2.60
C VAL A 34 2.70 9.35 2.41
N ALA A 35 3.80 9.50 1.69
CA ALA A 35 4.32 10.77 1.23
C ALA A 35 3.71 11.15 -0.14
N ASP A 36 3.38 12.44 -0.28
CA ASP A 36 2.82 12.99 -1.52
C ASP A 36 3.95 13.52 -2.40
N SER A 37 4.00 13.11 -3.66
CA SER A 37 4.86 13.68 -4.70
C SER A 37 4.00 14.16 -5.86
N LYS A 38 4.57 14.95 -6.78
CA LYS A 38 3.81 15.68 -7.81
C LYS A 38 2.84 14.78 -8.59
N ASN A 39 3.35 13.65 -9.10
CA ASN A 39 2.60 12.68 -9.93
C ASN A 39 2.41 11.31 -9.27
N HIS A 40 3.09 11.05 -8.17
CA HIS A 40 3.10 9.75 -7.50
C HIS A 40 2.93 9.90 -5.99
N TYR A 41 2.41 8.88 -5.32
CA TYR A 41 2.52 8.73 -3.88
C TYR A 41 3.66 7.77 -3.56
N HIS A 42 4.48 8.17 -2.59
CA HIS A 42 5.51 7.33 -2.02
C HIS A 42 4.95 6.65 -0.78
N LEU A 43 4.89 5.33 -0.82
CA LEU A 43 4.45 4.46 0.26
C LEU A 43 5.70 3.87 0.91
N VAL A 44 5.94 4.18 2.18
CA VAL A 44 7.05 3.59 2.93
C VAL A 44 6.48 2.60 3.93
N TYR A 45 6.93 1.35 3.84
CA TYR A 45 6.56 0.28 4.76
C TYR A 45 7.81 -0.50 5.16
N ASN A 46 8.11 -0.49 6.46
CA ASN A 46 9.23 -1.22 7.06
C ASN A 46 10.58 -1.03 6.35
N GLY A 47 10.90 0.21 5.93
CA GLY A 47 12.12 0.55 5.20
C GLY A 47 12.09 0.28 3.69
N LYS A 48 11.01 -0.29 3.15
CA LYS A 48 10.80 -0.44 1.70
C LYS A 48 9.99 0.72 1.14
N HIS A 49 10.41 1.18 -0.04
CA HIS A 49 9.77 2.27 -0.75
C HIS A 49 8.98 1.73 -1.93
N TYR A 50 7.68 2.03 -1.97
CA TYR A 50 6.79 1.71 -3.08
C TYR A 50 6.25 3.00 -3.67
N ILE A 51 6.09 3.02 -4.99
CA ILE A 51 5.62 4.20 -5.72
C ILE A 51 4.32 3.83 -6.42
N ILE A 52 3.29 4.65 -6.23
CA ILE A 52 2.00 4.50 -6.91
C ILE A 52 1.64 5.80 -7.62
N ALA A 53 1.22 5.75 -8.88
CA ALA A 53 0.79 6.94 -9.62
C ALA A 53 -0.50 7.51 -9.03
N LYS A 54 -0.62 8.84 -8.92
CA LYS A 54 -1.81 9.51 -8.34
C LYS A 54 -3.11 9.18 -9.07
N THR A 55 -3.00 9.12 -10.39
CA THR A 55 -4.05 8.73 -11.32
C THR A 55 -3.51 7.54 -12.11
N PRO A 56 -3.76 6.32 -11.64
CA PRO A 56 -3.34 5.15 -12.38
C PRO A 56 -4.15 5.06 -13.67
N SER A 57 -3.49 5.09 -14.83
CA SER A 57 -4.13 4.82 -16.12
C SER A 57 -4.65 3.38 -16.23
N ASP A 58 -4.14 2.49 -15.38
CA ASP A 58 -4.55 1.09 -15.27
C ASP A 58 -5.00 0.77 -13.83
N HIS A 59 -6.26 0.34 -13.68
CA HIS A 59 -6.85 -0.07 -12.41
C HIS A 59 -6.08 -1.21 -11.71
N ARG A 60 -5.23 -1.94 -12.44
CA ARG A 60 -4.39 -3.01 -11.90
C ARG A 60 -3.16 -2.50 -11.16
N ALA A 61 -2.75 -1.24 -11.36
CA ALA A 61 -1.57 -0.68 -10.72
C ALA A 61 -1.65 -0.74 -9.19
N GLY A 62 -2.81 -0.40 -8.61
CA GLY A 62 -3.05 -0.49 -7.17
C GLY A 62 -3.02 -1.93 -6.65
N MET A 63 -3.59 -2.89 -7.40
CA MET A 63 -3.56 -4.31 -7.02
C MET A 63 -2.15 -4.90 -7.06
N ASN A 64 -1.33 -4.50 -8.04
CA ASN A 64 0.07 -4.94 -8.13
C ASN A 64 0.87 -4.44 -6.94
N VAL A 65 0.76 -3.16 -6.58
CA VAL A 65 1.43 -2.59 -5.40
C VAL A 65 0.97 -3.27 -4.12
N ALA A 66 -0.34 -3.49 -3.96
CA ALA A 66 -0.89 -4.20 -2.79
C ALA A 66 -0.33 -5.63 -2.67
N ALA A 67 -0.19 -6.34 -3.80
CA ALA A 67 0.36 -7.69 -3.83
C ALA A 67 1.85 -7.71 -3.44
N ILE A 68 2.62 -6.71 -3.87
CA ILE A 68 4.04 -6.58 -3.51
C ILE A 68 4.18 -6.32 -2.00
N ILE A 69 3.45 -5.34 -1.45
CA ILE A 69 3.47 -5.04 -0.01
C ILE A 69 3.05 -6.27 0.80
N CYS A 70 2.00 -6.98 0.37
CA CYS A 70 1.55 -8.21 1.03
C CYS A 70 2.61 -9.32 1.02
N ARG A 71 3.36 -9.45 -0.08
CA ARG A 71 4.46 -10.42 -0.21
C ARG A 71 5.62 -10.04 0.71
N ASP A 72 6.01 -8.77 0.72
CA ASP A 72 7.09 -8.27 1.56
C ASP A 72 6.77 -8.39 3.05
N ALA A 73 5.54 -8.05 3.45
CA ALA A 73 5.06 -8.23 4.82
C ALA A 73 5.02 -9.70 5.24
N ALA A 74 4.82 -10.65 4.30
CA ALA A 74 4.88 -12.08 4.60
C ALA A 74 6.32 -12.59 4.76
N ARG A 75 7.27 -12.05 3.99
CA ARG A 75 8.70 -12.40 4.08
C ARG A 75 9.31 -11.93 5.40
N GLU A 76 8.91 -10.78 5.91
CA GLU A 76 9.40 -10.28 7.20
C GLU A 76 8.89 -11.09 8.38
N SER A 77 7.65 -11.59 8.33
CA SER A 77 7.14 -12.52 9.35
C SER A 77 7.90 -13.86 9.36
N ALA A 78 8.61 -14.20 8.28
CA ALA A 78 9.45 -15.39 8.21
C ALA A 78 10.91 -15.16 8.62
N CYS A 79 11.36 -13.90 8.69
CA CYS A 79 12.76 -13.54 8.99
C CYS A 79 13.00 -13.26 10.48
N VAL A 80 11.96 -13.17 11.31
CA VAL A 80 12.09 -13.18 12.78
C VAL A 80 12.08 -14.65 13.23
N ARG A 81 13.22 -15.32 13.05
CA ARG A 81 13.57 -16.57 13.73
C ARG A 81 14.98 -16.45 14.27
#